data_AF-A0A0C2ZAA1-F1
#
_entry.id   AF-A0A0C2ZAA1-F1
#
_cell.length_a   1.000
_cell.length_b   1.000
_cell.length_c   1.000
_cell.angle_alpha   90.00
_cell.angle_beta   90.00
_cell.angle_gamma   90.00
#
_symmetry.space_group_name_H-M   'P 1'
#
loop_
_entity.id
_entity.type
_entity.pdbx_description
1 polymer ?
#
loop_
_entity_poly.entity_id
_entity_poly.type
_entity_poly.pdbx_seq_one_letter_code
_entity_poly.pdbx_strand_id
1 'polypeptide(L)'
;MNEEIKDKIEDVKEGTAKVASKVDESVQKTMNFFSPITDKISSVVLGFGEIIITIALVFGLVLEVFNGLSLMSESFIDGLIQMLQGMISVVMASLILFLLFAIKKNTDKK
;
A
#
# COMPACT_ATOMS: atom_id res chain seq x y z
N MET A 1 -40.87 -18.03 30.37
CA MET A 1 -39.86 -17.05 29.94
C MET A 1 -40.52 -15.68 30.10
N ASN A 2 -40.14 -14.94 31.15
CA ASN A 2 -40.87 -13.74 31.62
C ASN A 2 -40.88 -12.63 30.57
N GLU A 3 -42.03 -11.97 30.40
CA GLU A 3 -42.23 -10.83 29.49
C GLU A 3 -41.24 -9.69 29.78
N GLU A 4 -40.89 -9.44 31.04
CA GLU A 4 -39.88 -8.44 31.43
C GLU A 4 -38.47 -8.67 30.86
N ILE A 5 -38.11 -9.93 30.59
CA ILE A 5 -36.80 -10.25 30.01
C ILE A 5 -36.82 -9.95 28.50
N LYS A 6 -37.99 -10.08 27.85
CA LYS A 6 -38.15 -9.86 26.42
C LYS A 6 -38.11 -8.37 26.07
N ASP A 7 -38.80 -7.54 26.84
CA ASP A 7 -38.78 -6.07 26.68
C ASP A 7 -37.37 -5.51 26.92
N LYS A 8 -36.65 -5.97 27.95
CA LYS A 8 -35.26 -5.54 28.19
C LYS A 8 -34.32 -5.92 27.06
N ILE A 9 -34.54 -7.05 26.38
CA ILE A 9 -33.72 -7.46 25.23
C ILE A 9 -34.05 -6.60 24.00
N GLU A 10 -35.31 -6.21 23.81
CA GLU A 10 -35.75 -5.34 22.71
C GLU A 10 -35.22 -3.91 22.88
N ASP A 11 -35.29 -3.35 24.09
CA ASP A 11 -34.71 -2.05 24.44
C ASP A 11 -33.18 -2.02 24.26
N VAL A 12 -32.49 -3.10 24.63
CA VAL A 12 -31.04 -3.22 24.41
C VAL A 12 -30.72 -3.32 22.92
N LYS A 13 -31.53 -4.05 22.13
CA LYS A 13 -31.36 -4.11 20.68
C LYS A 13 -31.55 -2.75 20.01
N GLU A 14 -32.60 -2.02 20.37
CA GLU A 14 -32.83 -0.66 19.85
C GLU A 14 -31.74 0.31 20.30
N GLY A 15 -31.34 0.25 21.57
CA GLY A 15 -30.23 1.05 22.10
C GLY A 15 -28.92 0.80 21.36
N THR A 16 -28.61 -0.46 21.08
CA THR A 16 -27.40 -0.85 20.33
C THR A 16 -27.46 -0.39 18.88
N ALA A 17 -28.62 -0.50 18.22
CA ALA A 17 -28.83 -0.01 16.86
C ALA A 17 -28.67 1.52 16.77
N LYS A 18 -29.15 2.26 17.77
CA LYS A 18 -29.07 3.73 17.85
C LYS A 18 -27.65 4.23 18.18
N VAL A 19 -26.85 3.43 18.88
CA VAL A 19 -25.43 3.71 19.09
C VAL A 19 -24.63 3.39 17.83
N ALA A 20 -24.89 2.25 17.18
CA ALA A 20 -24.25 1.88 15.92
C ALA A 20 -24.48 2.94 14.83
N SER A 21 -25.71 3.44 14.68
CA SER A 21 -26.01 4.51 13.72
C SER A 21 -25.31 5.84 14.02
N LYS A 22 -25.19 6.21 15.30
CA LYS A 22 -24.42 7.41 15.71
C LYS A 22 -22.91 7.25 15.49
N VAL A 23 -22.38 6.05 15.68
CA VAL A 23 -20.98 5.74 15.39
C VAL A 23 -20.74 5.79 13.89
N ASP A 24 -21.61 5.19 13.09
CA ASP A 24 -21.53 5.26 11.62
C ASP A 24 -21.62 6.69 11.09
N GLU A 25 -22.55 7.49 11.59
CA GLU A 25 -22.62 8.92 11.24
C GLU A 25 -21.34 9.65 11.62
N SER A 26 -20.79 9.39 12.81
CA SER A 26 -19.56 10.02 13.28
C SER A 26 -18.33 9.60 12.47
N VAL A 27 -18.24 8.32 12.08
CA VAL A 27 -17.19 7.77 11.23
C VAL A 27 -17.30 8.34 9.82
N GLN A 28 -18.49 8.40 9.23
CA GLN A 28 -18.71 9.05 7.94
C GLN A 28 -18.36 10.54 8.00
N LYS A 29 -18.74 11.26 9.06
CA LYS A 29 -18.39 12.68 9.23
C LYS A 29 -16.89 12.89 9.32
N THR A 30 -16.20 12.00 10.04
CA THR A 30 -14.75 12.00 10.20
C THR A 30 -14.07 11.69 8.87
N MET A 31 -14.50 10.64 8.16
CA MET A 31 -14.01 10.31 6.83
C MET A 31 -14.24 11.45 5.83
N ASN A 32 -15.41 12.06 5.81
CA ASN A 32 -15.73 13.18 4.93
C ASN A 32 -14.90 14.42 5.26
N PHE A 33 -14.56 14.64 6.54
CA PHE A 33 -13.70 15.74 6.97
C PHE A 33 -12.24 15.53 6.54
N PHE A 34 -11.73 14.29 6.65
CA PHE A 34 -10.35 13.98 6.29
C PHE A 34 -10.16 13.64 4.81
N SER A 35 -11.19 13.21 4.08
CA SER A 35 -11.13 12.86 2.65
C SER A 35 -10.41 13.91 1.79
N PRO A 36 -10.78 15.21 1.81
CA PRO A 36 -10.10 16.21 0.99
C PRO A 36 -8.62 16.45 1.40
N ILE A 37 -8.28 16.18 2.66
CA ILE A 37 -6.90 16.25 3.16
C ILE A 37 -6.12 15.02 2.69
N THR A 38 -6.73 13.85 2.84
CA THR A 38 -6.18 12.54 2.43
C THR A 38 -5.94 12.50 0.92
N ASP A 39 -6.82 13.07 0.10
CA ASP A 39 -6.66 13.09 -1.36
C ASP A 39 -5.50 13.98 -1.80
N LYS A 40 -5.35 15.16 -1.17
CA LYS A 40 -4.19 16.04 -1.39
C LYS A 40 -2.88 15.37 -0.98
N ILE A 41 -2.86 14.73 0.18
CA ILE A 41 -1.66 14.02 0.66
C ILE A 41 -1.36 12.81 -0.23
N SER A 42 -2.38 12.05 -0.64
CA SER A 42 -2.25 10.89 -1.53
C SER A 42 -1.60 11.29 -2.85
N SER A 43 -2.02 12.41 -3.46
CA SER A 43 -1.42 12.91 -4.70
C SER A 43 0.07 13.29 -4.53
N VAL A 44 0.42 13.99 -3.44
CA VAL A 44 1.81 14.36 -3.13
C VAL A 44 2.67 13.13 -2.84
N VAL A 45 2.14 12.17 -2.05
CA VAL A 45 2.82 10.92 -1.71
C VAL A 45 3.01 10.04 -2.94
N LEU A 46 2.05 10.02 -3.87
CA LEU A 46 2.20 9.30 -5.13
C LEU A 46 3.33 9.89 -5.98
N GLY A 47 3.40 11.22 -6.11
CA GLY A 47 4.49 11.89 -6.83
C GLY A 47 5.86 11.72 -6.17
N PHE A 48 5.96 11.87 -4.85
CA PHE A 48 7.21 11.64 -4.12
C PHE A 48 7.62 10.15 -4.12
N GLY A 49 6.64 9.25 -4.04
CA GLY A 49 6.87 7.81 -4.08
C GLY A 49 7.47 7.35 -5.39
N GLU A 50 7.00 7.88 -6.53
CA GLU A 50 7.61 7.62 -7.85
C GLU A 50 9.09 8.00 -7.86
N ILE A 51 9.46 9.18 -7.33
CA ILE A 51 10.86 9.63 -7.25
C ILE A 51 11.72 8.68 -6.42
N ILE A 52 11.23 8.27 -5.24
CA ILE A 52 11.95 7.35 -4.36
C ILE A 52 12.16 6.00 -5.04
N ILE A 53 11.13 5.46 -5.71
CA ILE A 53 11.22 4.19 -6.44
C ILE A 53 12.23 4.28 -7.57
N THR A 54 12.24 5.37 -8.34
CA THR A 54 13.23 5.59 -9.40
C THR A 54 14.65 5.63 -8.85
N ILE A 55 14.88 6.33 -7.74
CA ILE A 55 16.20 6.37 -7.09
C ILE A 55 16.60 4.97 -6.62
N ALA A 56 15.69 4.25 -5.96
CA ALA A 56 15.94 2.90 -5.48
C ALA A 56 16.24 1.91 -6.63
N LEU A 57 15.57 2.04 -7.77
CA LEU A 57 15.86 1.27 -8.98
C LEU A 57 17.29 1.51 -9.45
N VAL A 58 17.69 2.78 -9.61
CA VAL A 58 19.04 3.13 -10.08
C VAL A 58 20.10 2.59 -9.12
N PHE A 59 19.93 2.80 -7.82
CA PHE A 59 20.84 2.26 -6.81
C PHE A 59 20.87 0.73 -6.81
N GLY A 60 19.71 0.08 -6.92
CA GLY A 60 19.61 -1.38 -6.99
C GLY A 60 20.36 -1.95 -8.18
N LEU A 61 20.18 -1.36 -9.38
CA LEU A 61 20.91 -1.79 -10.58
C LEU A 61 22.42 -1.64 -10.43
N VAL A 62 22.87 -0.51 -9.86
CA VAL A 62 24.30 -0.27 -9.61
C VAL A 62 24.87 -1.30 -8.63
N LEU A 63 24.14 -1.61 -7.56
CA LEU A 63 24.56 -2.63 -6.59
C LEU A 63 24.67 -4.02 -7.21
N GLU A 64 23.72 -4.42 -8.06
CA GLU A 64 23.76 -5.73 -8.73
C GLU A 64 24.94 -5.83 -9.70
N VAL A 65 25.30 -4.73 -10.37
CA VAL A 65 26.53 -4.68 -11.19
C VAL A 65 27.77 -4.89 -10.32
N PHE A 66 27.88 -4.19 -9.18
CA PHE A 66 29.01 -4.38 -8.27
C PHE A 66 29.08 -5.81 -7.70
N ASN A 67 27.94 -6.38 -7.29
CA ASN A 67 27.86 -7.75 -6.78
C ASN A 67 28.28 -8.76 -7.85
N GLY A 68 27.75 -8.61 -9.07
CA GLY A 68 28.10 -9.47 -10.21
C GLY A 68 29.59 -9.43 -10.51
N LEU A 69 30.17 -8.23 -10.63
CA LEU A 69 31.60 -8.05 -10.85
C LEU A 69 32.46 -8.61 -9.72
N SER A 70 32.00 -8.48 -8.46
CA SER A 70 32.71 -9.04 -7.30
C SER A 70 32.73 -10.58 -7.32
N LEU A 71 31.69 -11.23 -7.83
CA LEU A 71 31.65 -12.69 -7.95
C LEU A 71 32.44 -13.21 -9.16
N MET A 72 32.55 -12.40 -10.22
CA MET A 72 33.36 -12.74 -11.39
C MET A 72 34.85 -12.93 -11.07
N SER A 73 35.35 -12.36 -9.96
CA SER A 73 36.73 -12.62 -9.53
C SER A 73 36.97 -14.05 -9.05
N GLU A 74 35.92 -14.78 -8.67
CA GLU A 74 35.97 -16.18 -8.26
C GLU A 74 35.50 -17.11 -9.38
N SER A 75 34.36 -16.80 -10.01
CA SER A 75 33.79 -17.54 -11.13
C SER A 75 33.08 -16.60 -12.09
N PHE A 76 33.64 -16.43 -13.30
CA PHE A 76 33.13 -15.50 -14.29
C PHE A 76 31.68 -15.80 -14.68
N ILE A 77 31.34 -17.06 -14.92
CA ILE A 77 30.00 -17.47 -15.36
C ILE A 77 28.98 -17.23 -14.24
N ASP A 78 29.31 -17.59 -13.00
CA ASP A 78 28.39 -17.42 -11.87
C ASP A 78 28.15 -15.95 -11.55
N GLY A 79 29.20 -15.12 -11.59
CA GLY A 79 29.05 -13.67 -11.44
C GLY A 79 28.18 -13.04 -12.53
N LEU A 80 28.25 -13.54 -13.77
CA LEU A 80 27.43 -13.04 -14.89
C LEU A 80 25.96 -13.44 -14.73
N ILE A 81 25.68 -14.70 -14.34
CA ILE A 81 24.33 -15.17 -14.04
C ILE A 81 23.74 -14.40 -12.88
N GLN A 82 24.50 -14.20 -11.81
CA GLN A 82 24.05 -13.49 -10.62
C GLN A 82 23.75 -12.01 -10.91
N MET A 83 24.60 -11.34 -11.70
CA MET A 83 24.35 -9.98 -12.18
C MET A 83 23.03 -9.90 -12.97
N LEU A 84 22.81 -10.82 -13.91
CA LEU A 84 21.62 -10.85 -14.74
C LEU A 84 20.36 -11.11 -13.91
N GLN A 85 20.42 -12.09 -13.00
CA GLN A 85 19.32 -12.42 -12.10
C GLN A 85 19.00 -11.26 -11.15
N GLY A 86 20.03 -10.60 -10.62
CA GLY A 86 19.90 -9.41 -9.79
C GLY A 86 19.21 -8.27 -10.52
N MET A 87 19.68 -7.93 -11.72
CA MET A 87 19.07 -6.89 -12.54
C MET A 87 17.60 -7.19 -12.86
N ILE A 88 17.28 -8.44 -13.25
CA ILE A 88 15.89 -8.85 -13.51
C ILE A 88 15.03 -8.69 -12.25
N SER A 89 15.54 -9.10 -11.08
CA SER A 89 14.85 -8.98 -9.80
C SER A 89 14.52 -7.52 -9.45
N VAL A 90 15.50 -6.62 -9.59
CA VAL A 90 15.33 -5.18 -9.33
C VAL A 90 14.29 -4.58 -10.27
N VAL A 91 14.36 -4.90 -11.57
CA VAL A 91 13.40 -4.42 -12.56
C VAL A 91 11.99 -4.94 -12.25
N MET A 92 11.84 -6.24 -11.95
CA MET A 92 10.53 -6.82 -11.63
C MET A 92 9.92 -6.23 -10.36
N ALA A 93 10.71 -6.05 -9.31
CA ALA A 93 10.26 -5.40 -8.08
C ALA A 93 9.78 -3.97 -8.34
N SER A 94 10.53 -3.21 -9.13
CA SER A 94 10.13 -1.84 -9.49
C SER A 94 8.84 -1.80 -10.32
N LEU A 95 8.67 -2.72 -11.27
CA LEU A 95 7.47 -2.80 -12.11
C LEU A 95 6.22 -3.07 -11.27
N ILE A 96 6.32 -3.94 -10.27
CA ILE A 96 5.22 -4.20 -9.33
C ILE A 96 4.84 -2.93 -8.57
N LEU A 97 5.85 -2.18 -8.09
CA LEU A 97 5.61 -0.91 -7.40
C LEU A 97 4.95 0.11 -8.35
N PHE A 98 5.47 0.30 -9.56
CA PHE A 98 4.85 1.20 -10.54
C PHE A 98 3.42 0.79 -10.92
N LEU A 99 3.14 -0.52 -11.02
CA LEU A 99 1.79 -1.04 -11.24
C LEU A 99 0.84 -0.70 -10.09
N LEU A 100 1.28 -0.81 -8.83
CA LEU A 100 0.47 -0.43 -7.67
C LEU A 100 0.14 1.08 -7.68
N PHE A 101 1.11 1.93 -8.01
CA PHE A 101 0.89 3.37 -8.18
C PHE A 101 -0.07 3.65 -9.32
N ALA A 102 0.08 2.97 -10.46
CA ALA A 102 -0.81 3.12 -11.61
C ALA A 102 -2.25 2.68 -11.31
N ILE A 103 -2.44 1.56 -10.60
CA ILE A 103 -3.76 1.07 -10.16
C ILE A 103 -4.41 2.12 -9.25
N LYS A 104 -3.71 2.60 -8.22
CA LYS A 104 -4.26 3.60 -7.30
C LYS A 104 -4.66 4.88 -8.04
N LYS A 105 -3.80 5.37 -8.93
CA LYS A 105 -4.08 6.55 -9.77
C LYS A 105 -5.28 6.36 -10.70
N ASN A 106 -5.59 5.13 -11.14
CA ASN A 106 -6.76 4.84 -11.96
C ASN A 106 -8.04 4.61 -11.14
N THR A 107 -7.93 4.07 -9.92
CA THR A 107 -9.06 3.96 -8.99
C THR A 107 -9.52 5.32 -8.50
N ASP A 108 -8.59 6.22 -8.17
CA ASP A 108 -8.89 7.59 -7.72
C ASP A 108 -9.48 8.48 -8.85
N LYS A 109 -9.44 8.01 -10.12
CA LYS A 109 -10.04 8.68 -11.30
C LYS A 109 -11.47 8.24 -11.60
N LYS A 110 -11.98 7.18 -10.96
CA LYS A 110 -13.37 6.71 -11.10
C LYS A 110 -14.24 7.31 -10.02
#